data_AF-A0AAV0FGY3-F1
#
_entry.id   AF-A0AAV0FGY3-F1
#
_cell.length_a   1.000
_cell.length_b   1.000
_cell.length_c   1.000
_cell.angle_alpha   90.00
_cell.angle_beta   90.00
_cell.angle_gamma   90.00
#
_symmetry.space_group_name_H-M   'P 1'
#
loop_
_entity.id
_entity.type
_entity.pdbx_description
1 polymer ?
#
loop_
_entity_poly.entity_id
_entity_poly.type
_entity_poly.pdbx_seq_one_letter_code
_entity_poly.pdbx_strand_id
1 'polypeptide(L)' 'MMQLYTKDASRTWKLVGSDGKSQFTFKEPITNTVLLDCISSEKWKGIIDFDDHLDDISKDWLNKDLFK' A
#
# COMPACT_ATOMS: atom_id res chain seq x y z
N MET A 1 12.48 0.80 -2.93
CA MET A 1 12.63 1.22 -1.53
C MET A 1 11.35 1.93 -1.12
N MET A 2 10.75 1.56 0.01
CA MET A 2 9.57 2.26 0.54
C MET A 2 10.03 3.27 1.60
N GLN A 3 9.44 4.46 1.59
CA GLN A 3 9.75 5.54 2.52
C GLN A 3 8.49 5.87 3.32
N LEU A 4 8.61 5.94 4.65
CA LEU A 4 7.51 6.33 5.53
C LEU A 4 7.74 7.76 5.99
N TYR A 5 6.76 8.63 5.81
CA TYR A 5 6.80 10.00 6.31
C TYR A 5 5.71 10.20 7.37
N THR A 6 6.05 10.88 8.45
CA THR A 6 5.10 11.26 9.50
C THR A 6 4.99 12.77 9.60
N LYS A 7 3.77 13.25 9.83
CA LYS A 7 3.50 14.66 10.08
C LYS A 7 3.46 14.90 11.58
N ASP A 8 4.30 15.79 12.07
CA ASP A 8 4.30 16.17 13.48
C ASP A 8 3.47 17.44 13.71
N ALA A 9 3.47 17.94 14.95
CA ALA A 9 2.77 19.16 15.33
C ALA A 9 3.22 20.40 14.55
N SER A 10 4.42 20.39 13.93
CA SER A 10 4.89 21.51 13.09
C SER A 10 4.28 21.50 11.69
N ARG A 11 3.36 20.55 11.41
CA ARG A 11 2.71 20.36 10.11
C ARG A 11 3.67 20.06 8.96
N THR A 12 4.90 19.66 9.26
CA THR A 12 5.91 19.27 8.27
C THR A 12 5.96 17.76 8.14
N TRP A 13 6.12 17.25 6.92
CA TRP A 13 6.39 15.84 6.69
C TRP A 13 7.86 15.54 6.95
N LYS A 14 8.14 14.61 7.86
CA LYS A 14 9.50 14.16 8.19
C LYS A 14 9.65 12.69 7.85
N LEU A 15 10.78 12.33 7.24
CA LEU A 15 11.10 10.95 6.91
C LEU A 15 11.35 10.18 8.20
N VAL A 16 10.62 9.08 8.41
CA VAL A 16 10.83 8.21 9.56
C VAL A 16 12.20 7.54 9.44
N GLY A 17 13.00 7.66 10.49
CA GLY A 17 14.33 7.08 10.57
C GLY A 17 15.45 7.88 9.92
N SER A 18 15.22 9.15 9.55
CA SER A 18 16.30 10.10 9.20
C SER A 18 17.34 10.25 10.32
N ASP A 19 16.93 10.01 11.57
CA ASP A 19 17.70 10.28 12.78
C ASP A 19 18.53 9.06 13.23
N GLY A 20 18.58 8.00 12.40
CA GLY A 20 19.26 6.74 12.72
C GLY A 20 18.44 5.75 13.58
N LYS A 21 17.20 6.11 13.96
CA LYS A 21 16.28 5.20 14.68
C LYS A 21 15.26 4.59 13.72
N SER A 22 15.16 3.25 13.68
CA SER A 22 14.08 2.49 13.02
C SER A 22 13.83 2.88 11.55
N GLN A 23 14.66 2.36 10.63
CA GLN A 23 14.32 2.34 9.21
C GLN A 23 13.03 1.53 9.01
N PHE A 24 12.07 2.05 8.24
CA PHE A 24 10.89 1.28 7.87
C PHE A 24 11.34 0.08 7.02
N THR A 25 11.38 -1.09 7.64
CA THR A 25 11.66 -2.36 6.99
C THR A 25 10.38 -3.18 6.98
N PHE A 26 10.03 -3.70 5.81
CA PHE A 26 9.02 -4.74 5.74
C PHE A 26 9.50 -5.91 6.58
N LYS A 27 8.68 -6.30 7.56
CA LYS A 27 9.05 -7.31 8.56
C LYS A 27 9.24 -8.69 7.95
N GLU A 28 8.63 -8.95 6.79
CA GLU A 28 8.53 -10.27 6.18
C GLU A 28 8.92 -10.26 4.69
N PRO A 29 9.86 -11.13 4.27
CA PRO A 29 10.19 -11.34 2.86
C PRO A 29 9.00 -11.79 1.99
N ILE A 30 8.01 -12.44 2.62
CA ILE A 30 6.82 -13.02 1.99
C ILE A 30 5.99 -11.94 1.29
N THR A 31 5.98 -10.71 1.80
CA THR A 31 5.27 -9.58 1.17
C THR A 31 5.78 -9.31 -0.24
N ASN A 32 7.08 -9.47 -0.50
CA ASN A 32 7.65 -9.32 -1.85
C ASN A 32 7.18 -10.43 -2.79
N THR A 33 7.07 -11.67 -2.29
CA THR A 33 6.57 -12.80 -3.08
C THR A 33 5.10 -12.61 -3.46
N VAL A 34 4.25 -12.18 -2.52
CA VAL A 34 2.84 -11.87 -2.79
C VAL A 34 2.69 -10.70 -3.76
N LEU A 35 3.51 -9.66 -3.61
CA LEU A 35 3.52 -8.53 -4.54
C LEU A 35 3.95 -8.97 -5.95
N LEU A 36 5.00 -9.79 -6.05
CA LEU A 36 5.46 -10.34 -7.32
C LEU A 36 4.37 -11.19 -7.98
N ASP A 37 3.70 -12.08 -7.23
CA ASP A 37 2.57 -12.87 -7.74
C ASP A 37 1.46 -11.94 -8.25
N CYS A 38 1.07 -10.93 -7.48
CA CYS A 38 0.03 -9.97 -7.85
C CYS A 38 0.37 -9.23 -9.17
N ILE A 39 1.64 -8.87 -9.36
CA ILE A 39 2.12 -8.24 -10.60
C ILE A 39 2.13 -9.25 -11.75
N SER A 40 2.73 -10.43 -11.56
CA SER A 40 2.92 -11.43 -12.63
C SER A 40 1.63 -12.08 -13.08
N SER A 41 0.66 -12.24 -12.16
CA SER A 41 -0.69 -12.76 -12.46
C SER A 41 -1.66 -11.67 -12.87
N GLU A 42 -1.21 -10.41 -12.94
CA GLU A 42 -2.02 -9.23 -13.28
C GLU A 42 -3.25 -9.01 -12.38
N LYS A 43 -3.28 -9.58 -11.18
CA LYS A 43 -4.36 -9.37 -10.19
C LYS A 43 -4.61 -7.89 -9.91
N TRP A 44 -3.57 -7.05 -10.04
CA TRP A 44 -3.67 -5.60 -9.90
C TRP A 44 -4.70 -4.95 -10.84
N LYS A 45 -5.01 -5.53 -12.01
CA LYS A 45 -6.03 -5.01 -12.93
C LYS A 45 -7.45 -5.16 -12.41
N GLY A 46 -7.67 -6.10 -11.48
CA GLY A 46 -8.96 -6.34 -10.84
C GLY A 46 -9.13 -5.59 -9.51
N ILE A 47 -8.12 -4.83 -9.08
CA ILE A 47 -8.22 -4.00 -7.88
C ILE A 47 -9.10 -2.80 -8.20
N ILE A 48 -10.16 -2.65 -7.43
CA ILE A 48 -11.09 -1.52 -7.51
C ILE A 48 -10.60 -0.43 -6.56
N ASP A 49 -10.38 0.77 -7.07
CA ASP A 49 -10.11 1.92 -6.22
C ASP A 49 -11.38 2.71 -5.88
N PHE A 50 -11.22 3.82 -5.16
CA PHE A 50 -12.37 4.63 -4.78
C PHE A 50 -12.95 5.42 -5.96
N ASP A 51 -12.12 5.77 -6.95
CA ASP A 51 -12.57 6.51 -8.14
C ASP A 51 -13.45 5.63 -9.02
N ASP A 52 -13.06 4.36 -9.20
CA ASP A 52 -13.89 3.32 -9.82
C ASP A 52 -15.28 3.22 -9.18
N HIS A 53 -15.34 3.27 -7.85
CA HIS A 53 -16.61 3.20 -7.09
C HIS A 53 -17.46 4.47 -7.25
N LEU A 54 -16.83 5.63 -7.45
CA LEU A 54 -17.56 6.86 -7.73
C LEU A 54 -18.24 6.82 -9.11
N ASP A 55 -17.60 6.16 -10.10
CA ASP A 55 -18.19 5.92 -11.41
C ASP A 55 -19.29 4.84 -11.37
N ASP A 56 -19.10 3.80 -10.56
CA ASP A 56 -20.05 2.71 -10.37
C ASP A 56 -20.08 2.22 -8.92
N ILE A 57 -21.14 2.61 -8.19
CA ILE A 57 -21.32 2.29 -6.76
C ILE A 57 -21.42 0.79 -6.46
N SER A 58 -21.59 -0.06 -7.47
CA SER A 58 -21.60 -1.51 -7.29
C SER A 58 -20.19 -2.10 -7.13
N LYS A 59 -19.15 -1.38 -7.55
CA LYS A 59 -17.76 -1.84 -7.45
C LYS A 59 -17.26 -1.77 -6.01
N ASP A 60 -16.64 -2.84 -5.51
CA ASP A 60 -16.18 -2.94 -4.12
C ASP A 60 -14.76 -2.40 -3.92
N TRP A 61 -14.62 -1.13 -3.55
CA TRP A 61 -13.32 -0.51 -3.25
C TRP A 61 -12.62 -1.12 -2.02
N LEU A 62 -13.32 -1.91 -1.20
CA LEU A 62 -12.72 -2.67 -0.09
C LEU A 62 -12.02 -3.94 -0.58
N ASN A 63 -12.24 -4.36 -1.83
CA ASN A 63 -11.58 -5.50 -2.46
C ASN A 63 -11.63 -6.79 -1.60
N LYS A 64 -12.80 -7.14 -1.05
CA LYS A 64 -12.95 -8.21 -0.03
C LYS A 64 -12.50 -9.59 -0.50
N ASP A 65 -12.46 -9.81 -1.81
CA ASP A 65 -12.10 -11.09 -2.42
C ASP A 65 -10.67 -11.12 -2.98
N LEU A 66 -9.89 -10.05 -2.80
CA LEU A 66 -8.53 -9.91 -3.39
C LEU A 66 -7.52 -10.96 -2.91
N PHE A 67 -7.72 -11.50 -1.70
CA PHE A 67 -6.81 -12.46 -1.07
C PHE A 67 -7.52 -13.75 -0.60
N LYS A 68 -8.70 -14.05 -1.14
CA LYS A 68 -9.38 -15.31 -0.86
C LYS A 68 -8.75 -16.50 -1.58
#